data_AF-A0A7C4E0I7-F1
#
_entry.id   AF-A0A7C4E0I7-F1
#
_cell.length_a   1.000
_cell.length_b   1.000
_cell.length_c   1.000
_cell.angle_alpha   90.00
_cell.angle_beta   90.00
_cell.angle_gamma   90.00
#
_symmetry.space_group_name_H-M   'P 1'
#
loop_
_entity.id
_entity.type
_entity.pdbx_description
1 polymer ?
#
loop_
_entity_poly.entity_id
_entity_poly.type
_entity_poly.pdbx_seq_one_letter_code
_entity_poly.pdbx_strand_id
1 'polypeptide(L)'
;HIRGKPLPEKAVESFHRFANLLFEKRFLPNSPTLFNAGAKLGQLSACFVLPMEDTLAENEDGILPIAQKAALIFQTGGGVGINYSKLRPEGDVVSSSGGVASGPVSFMSLIDKVADVIKQGGRRRAANMGILEAWHPDVMKFITCKENGGFENFNISVMTDEEFWRSYHSNSSYPLINPRTGMKVGEVNARTLLQEIARQAWMTGDPGLLFKHHINRRNPLRQALGDIVCTNPCGEQPLYPYESCNLGSINLYEHVDREARKIDWEKLRESVETSVRFLDNAIDVNRHPFPRLTEENRRHRRIGLGIMGLADMLYALGIPYDSEEGFSTMSRVMEFISYHAYMASSSLAEEKGRFPLYDASFYTHGLLPVEGFYHPEMWTMDWREVSERVKRVGLRNSHVTTVAPTGSISMIFDVSAGLEPQFALVYEKHVTVGRFYYVDIEFERQLKERGLYSMELLKKVSENGGSVQGIDEIPEDMRDVFVTAREIAWWDHLRAQYEIQKWVDSSVSKTINMPAEATVEDVLNAYVAAEKIGVKGITVFRDTSKGVQVLHAPSVKVRRQVRNRTLEVLGLGKEQVLAHEQR
;
A
#
# COMPACT_ATOMS: atom_id res chain seq x y z
N HIS A 1 26.54 23.16 -2.85
CA HIS A 1 27.83 23.56 -3.46
C HIS A 1 27.66 24.44 -4.71
N ILE A 2 26.70 25.37 -4.74
CA ILE A 2 26.63 26.40 -5.80
C ILE A 2 26.59 27.75 -5.10
N ARG A 3 27.76 28.25 -4.71
CA ARG A 3 27.92 29.64 -4.27
C ARG A 3 28.31 30.45 -5.52
N GLY A 4 27.44 31.34 -5.98
CA GLY A 4 27.80 32.44 -6.88
C GLY A 4 27.61 32.26 -8.39
N LYS A 5 27.00 31.17 -8.88
CA LYS A 5 26.56 31.07 -10.29
C LYS A 5 25.04 31.05 -10.37
N PRO A 6 24.41 31.80 -11.30
CA PRO A 6 22.97 31.69 -11.53
C PRO A 6 22.63 30.24 -11.91
N LEU A 7 21.53 29.74 -11.37
CA LEU A 7 21.01 28.42 -11.74
C LEU A 7 20.64 28.42 -13.24
N PRO A 8 20.85 27.31 -13.97
CA PRO A 8 20.34 27.19 -15.33
C PRO A 8 18.85 27.51 -15.39
N GLU A 9 18.39 28.16 -16.45
CA GLU A 9 16.97 28.55 -16.61
C GLU A 9 16.00 27.37 -16.41
N LYS A 10 16.31 26.22 -17.02
CA LYS A 10 15.54 24.97 -16.82
C LYS A 10 15.46 24.51 -15.36
N ALA A 11 16.49 24.78 -14.55
CA ALA A 11 16.50 24.46 -13.14
C ALA A 11 15.61 25.42 -12.34
N VAL A 12 15.57 26.70 -12.72
CA VAL A 12 14.66 27.70 -12.14
C VAL A 12 13.20 27.36 -12.50
N GLU A 13 12.92 27.02 -13.77
CA GLU A 13 11.60 26.59 -14.21
C GLU A 13 11.14 25.33 -13.46
N SER A 14 11.99 24.30 -13.36
CA SER A 14 11.68 23.08 -12.60
C SER A 14 11.42 23.39 -11.12
N PHE A 15 12.20 24.30 -10.52
CA PHE A 15 11.98 24.74 -9.15
C PHE A 15 10.58 25.37 -8.98
N HIS A 16 10.17 26.27 -9.86
CA HIS A 16 8.85 26.89 -9.79
C HIS A 16 7.73 25.86 -9.96
N ARG A 17 7.85 24.93 -10.92
CA ARG A 17 6.85 23.86 -11.10
C ARG A 17 6.72 22.97 -9.86
N PHE A 18 7.83 22.59 -9.24
CA PHE A 18 7.81 21.79 -8.01
C PHE A 18 7.29 22.58 -6.80
N ALA A 19 7.67 23.85 -6.68
CA ALA A 19 7.19 24.72 -5.62
C ALA A 19 5.67 24.91 -5.71
N ASN A 20 5.13 25.15 -6.91
CA ASN A 20 3.70 25.32 -7.12
C ASN A 20 2.91 24.05 -6.75
N LEU A 21 3.40 22.86 -7.11
CA LEU A 21 2.79 21.60 -6.67
C LEU A 21 2.60 21.51 -5.16
N LEU A 22 3.62 21.91 -4.40
CA LEU A 22 3.64 21.82 -2.94
C LEU A 22 2.78 22.92 -2.31
N PHE A 23 2.93 24.18 -2.77
CA PHE A 23 2.22 25.33 -2.19
C PHE A 23 0.73 25.32 -2.49
N GLU A 24 0.33 24.85 -3.67
CA GLU A 24 -1.07 24.67 -4.05
C GLU A 24 -1.66 23.35 -3.54
N LYS A 25 -0.92 22.64 -2.69
CA LYS A 25 -1.33 21.38 -2.06
C LYS A 25 -1.74 20.26 -3.03
N ARG A 26 -1.28 20.32 -4.28
CA ARG A 26 -1.62 19.34 -5.33
C ARG A 26 -0.85 18.03 -5.17
N PHE A 27 0.31 18.05 -4.52
CA PHE A 27 1.17 16.88 -4.35
C PHE A 27 2.05 17.01 -3.10
N LEU A 28 2.38 15.88 -2.45
CA LEU A 28 3.51 15.79 -1.53
C LEU A 28 4.35 14.54 -1.82
N PRO A 29 5.69 14.64 -1.75
CA PRO A 29 6.53 13.47 -1.65
C PRO A 29 6.39 12.83 -0.27
N ASN A 30 6.85 11.59 -0.13
CA ASN A 30 6.89 10.90 1.15
C ASN A 30 7.63 11.70 2.26
N SER A 31 7.31 11.41 3.51
CA SER A 31 7.88 12.11 4.66
C SER A 31 9.42 12.14 4.69
N PRO A 32 10.14 11.06 4.33
CA PRO A 32 11.61 11.10 4.27
C PRO A 32 12.15 12.12 3.27
N THR A 33 11.52 12.28 2.11
CA THR A 33 11.89 13.37 1.18
C THR A 33 11.66 14.74 1.81
N LEU A 34 10.52 14.96 2.46
CA LEU A 34 10.22 16.23 3.14
C LEU A 34 11.24 16.56 4.25
N PHE A 35 11.67 15.56 5.02
CA PHE A 35 12.59 15.76 6.14
C PHE A 35 14.05 15.88 5.73
N ASN A 36 14.46 15.22 4.64
CA ASN A 36 15.87 15.00 4.33
C ASN A 36 16.33 15.65 3.02
N ALA A 37 15.44 16.16 2.16
CA ALA A 37 15.85 16.91 0.98
C ALA A 37 16.70 18.13 1.38
N GLY A 38 17.93 18.18 0.88
CA GLY A 38 18.90 19.22 1.25
C GLY A 38 19.56 19.07 2.63
N ALA A 39 19.16 18.09 3.44
CA ALA A 39 19.75 17.82 4.74
C ALA A 39 21.05 17.00 4.65
N LYS A 40 21.80 16.89 5.76
CA LYS A 40 23.08 16.16 5.83
C LYS A 40 22.93 14.68 5.47
N LEU A 41 21.93 14.00 6.04
CA LEU A 41 21.67 12.57 5.81
C LEU A 41 21.23 12.31 4.36
N GLY A 42 20.29 13.10 3.83
CA GLY A 42 19.91 13.07 2.42
C GLY A 42 19.22 11.78 1.93
N GLN A 43 18.72 10.93 2.82
CA GLN A 43 17.93 9.75 2.49
C GLN A 43 16.47 10.15 2.20
N LEU A 44 16.02 9.95 0.98
CA LEU A 44 14.70 10.36 0.47
C LEU A 44 13.72 9.18 0.33
N SER A 45 14.23 7.95 0.22
CA SER A 45 13.39 6.76 0.13
C SER A 45 12.85 6.35 1.50
N ALA A 46 11.64 5.80 1.53
CA ALA A 46 10.96 5.46 2.79
C ALA A 46 11.16 4.04 3.26
N CYS A 47 11.16 3.08 2.35
CA CYS A 47 11.25 1.67 2.68
C CYS A 47 12.12 0.94 1.66
N PHE A 48 12.58 -0.24 2.06
CA PHE A 48 13.54 -1.05 1.31
C PHE A 48 13.17 -2.52 1.45
N VAL A 49 13.53 -3.33 0.45
CA VAL A 49 13.52 -4.79 0.58
C VAL A 49 14.95 -5.29 0.65
N LEU A 50 15.24 -6.17 1.60
CA LEU A 50 16.52 -6.84 1.74
C LEU A 50 16.35 -8.35 1.52
N PRO A 51 17.32 -9.03 0.88
CA PRO A 51 17.32 -10.48 0.84
C PRO A 51 17.70 -11.04 2.21
N MET A 52 17.56 -12.35 2.39
CA MET A 52 18.19 -13.08 3.48
C MET A 52 18.53 -14.49 3.01
N GLU A 53 19.81 -14.82 2.98
CA GLU A 53 20.29 -16.15 2.63
C GLU A 53 20.52 -17.02 3.87
N ASP A 54 20.45 -18.34 3.68
CA ASP A 54 20.57 -19.35 4.74
C ASP A 54 22.03 -19.59 5.19
N THR A 55 22.68 -18.50 5.59
CA THR A 55 24.04 -18.48 6.14
C THR A 55 24.15 -17.36 7.17
N LEU A 56 24.98 -17.53 8.20
CA LEU A 56 25.13 -16.52 9.25
C LEU A 56 25.83 -15.26 8.74
N ALA A 57 27.01 -15.42 8.14
CA ALA A 57 27.86 -14.30 7.73
C ALA A 57 28.85 -14.65 6.59
N GLU A 58 28.64 -15.76 5.87
CA GLU A 58 29.59 -16.19 4.81
C GLU A 58 29.57 -15.29 3.58
N ASN A 59 28.46 -14.59 3.34
CA ASN A 59 28.33 -13.62 2.25
C ASN A 59 27.56 -12.38 2.72
N GLU A 60 27.50 -11.37 1.86
CA GLU A 60 26.89 -10.09 2.21
C GLU A 60 25.35 -10.13 2.36
N ASP A 61 24.71 -11.20 1.90
CA ASP A 61 23.26 -11.45 1.98
C ASP A 61 22.89 -12.43 3.12
N GLY A 62 23.86 -12.84 3.93
CA GLY A 62 23.67 -13.66 5.13
C GLY A 62 22.94 -12.92 6.26
N ILE A 63 22.49 -13.67 7.26
CA ILE A 63 21.61 -13.20 8.35
C ILE A 63 22.18 -11.98 9.10
N LEU A 64 23.44 -12.04 9.57
CA LEU A 64 24.05 -10.96 10.34
C LEU A 64 24.39 -9.74 9.46
N PRO A 65 24.99 -9.89 8.26
CA PRO A 65 25.15 -8.78 7.32
C PRO A 65 23.84 -8.06 6.98
N ILE A 66 22.74 -8.81 6.79
CA ILE A 66 21.43 -8.24 6.54
C ILE A 66 20.88 -7.51 7.77
N ALA A 67 21.05 -8.07 8.97
CA ALA A 67 20.70 -7.37 10.21
C ALA A 67 21.45 -6.04 10.37
N GLN A 68 22.75 -6.01 10.01
CA GLN A 68 23.54 -4.78 10.00
C GLN A 68 23.03 -3.78 8.95
N LYS A 69 22.72 -4.23 7.73
CA LYS A 69 22.15 -3.37 6.67
C LYS A 69 20.78 -2.81 7.07
N ALA A 70 19.93 -3.63 7.69
CA ALA A 70 18.65 -3.20 8.24
C ALA A 70 18.84 -2.11 9.32
N ALA A 71 19.82 -2.28 10.22
CA ALA A 71 20.17 -1.27 11.22
C ALA A 71 20.52 0.10 10.59
N LEU A 72 21.33 0.10 9.53
CA LEU A 72 21.69 1.33 8.80
C LEU A 72 20.47 2.01 8.16
N ILE A 73 19.53 1.21 7.65
CA ILE A 73 18.27 1.74 7.11
C ILE A 73 17.42 2.36 8.22
N PHE A 74 17.23 1.65 9.35
CA PHE A 74 16.47 2.16 10.49
C PHE A 74 17.06 3.45 11.07
N GLN A 75 18.38 3.58 11.09
CA GLN A 75 19.07 4.80 11.52
C GLN A 75 18.60 6.04 10.73
N THR A 76 18.27 5.85 9.45
CA THR A 76 17.76 6.92 8.58
C THR A 76 16.23 7.05 8.60
N GLY A 77 15.54 6.29 9.45
CA GLY A 77 14.08 6.28 9.57
C GLY A 77 13.36 5.48 8.47
N GLY A 78 14.10 4.63 7.74
CA GLY A 78 13.55 3.76 6.70
C GLY A 78 12.94 2.48 7.28
N GLY A 79 11.97 1.90 6.59
CA GLY A 79 11.41 0.58 6.91
C GLY A 79 12.02 -0.54 6.04
N VAL A 80 11.94 -1.79 6.48
CA VAL A 80 12.57 -2.94 5.79
C VAL A 80 11.57 -4.08 5.59
N GLY A 81 11.51 -4.65 4.39
CA GLY A 81 10.85 -5.93 4.12
C GLY A 81 11.86 -7.04 3.90
N ILE A 82 11.61 -8.21 4.49
CA ILE A 82 12.44 -9.42 4.32
C ILE A 82 11.52 -10.63 4.16
N ASN A 83 11.81 -11.46 3.15
CA ASN A 83 11.24 -12.80 3.04
C ASN A 83 12.21 -13.81 3.66
N TYR A 84 11.74 -14.53 4.68
CA TYR A 84 12.51 -15.46 5.48
C TYR A 84 12.47 -16.91 4.96
N SER A 85 11.76 -17.17 3.85
CA SER A 85 11.50 -18.53 3.33
C SER A 85 12.75 -19.26 2.82
N LYS A 86 13.86 -18.54 2.60
CA LYS A 86 15.14 -19.16 2.25
C LYS A 86 15.80 -19.83 3.45
N LEU A 87 15.50 -19.40 4.67
CA LEU A 87 16.11 -19.94 5.88
C LEU A 87 15.64 -21.36 6.13
N ARG A 88 16.55 -22.25 6.56
CA ARG A 88 16.18 -23.63 6.90
C ARG A 88 15.20 -23.67 8.10
N PRO A 89 14.31 -24.68 8.15
CA PRO A 89 13.33 -24.79 9.21
C PRO A 89 13.97 -25.11 10.57
N GLU A 90 13.23 -24.85 11.64
CA GLU A 90 13.64 -25.25 12.98
C GLU A 90 13.91 -26.76 13.05
N GLY A 91 14.98 -27.14 13.75
CA GLY A 91 15.40 -28.54 13.86
C GLY A 91 16.26 -29.06 12.70
N ASP A 92 16.40 -28.32 11.58
CA ASP A 92 17.27 -28.74 10.47
C ASP A 92 18.76 -28.67 10.87
N VAL A 93 19.57 -29.51 10.22
CA VAL A 93 20.98 -29.71 10.56
C VAL A 93 21.80 -28.46 10.26
N VAL A 94 22.70 -28.09 11.18
CA VAL A 94 23.76 -27.10 10.97
C VAL A 94 25.10 -27.84 10.93
N SER A 95 25.58 -28.13 9.71
CA SER A 95 26.76 -28.97 9.48
C SER A 95 28.04 -28.45 10.14
N SER A 96 28.20 -27.13 10.24
CA SER A 96 29.40 -26.50 10.81
C SER A 96 29.49 -26.60 12.33
N SER A 97 28.35 -26.60 13.03
CA SER A 97 28.30 -26.67 14.50
C SER A 97 27.90 -28.06 15.04
N GLY A 98 27.39 -28.94 14.17
CA GLY A 98 26.80 -30.22 14.56
C GLY A 98 25.47 -30.08 15.33
N GLY A 99 24.93 -28.87 15.42
CA GLY A 99 23.66 -28.56 16.09
C GLY A 99 22.47 -28.50 15.15
N VAL A 100 21.36 -27.96 15.66
CA VAL A 100 20.11 -27.76 14.92
C VAL A 100 19.79 -26.26 14.78
N ALA A 101 19.09 -25.90 13.71
CA ALA A 101 18.65 -24.54 13.45
C ALA A 101 17.46 -24.13 14.34
N SER A 102 17.36 -22.84 14.67
CA SER A 102 16.25 -22.26 15.44
C SER A 102 15.05 -21.81 14.58
N GLY A 103 15.20 -21.89 13.24
CA GLY A 103 14.16 -21.55 12.26
C GLY A 103 13.98 -20.04 11.99
N PRO A 104 13.25 -19.68 10.91
CA PRO A 104 13.04 -18.29 10.49
C PRO A 104 12.44 -17.37 11.57
N VAL A 105 11.47 -17.84 12.35
CA VAL A 105 10.80 -17.02 13.38
C VAL A 105 11.78 -16.55 14.45
N SER A 106 12.79 -17.37 14.79
CA SER A 106 13.84 -16.99 15.73
C SER A 106 14.73 -15.85 15.18
N PHE A 107 15.08 -15.91 13.89
CA PHE A 107 15.88 -14.87 13.25
C PHE A 107 15.09 -13.58 12.99
N MET A 108 13.76 -13.64 12.86
CA MET A 108 12.93 -12.44 12.87
C MET A 108 13.08 -11.66 14.18
N SER A 109 13.19 -12.34 15.33
CA SER A 109 13.37 -11.68 16.64
C SER A 109 14.68 -10.89 16.73
N LEU A 110 15.72 -11.30 15.99
CA LEU A 110 16.96 -10.52 15.88
C LEU A 110 16.69 -9.16 15.22
N ILE A 111 15.99 -9.15 14.08
CA ILE A 111 15.66 -7.92 13.35
C ILE A 111 14.71 -7.05 14.17
N ASP A 112 13.73 -7.64 14.85
CA ASP A 112 12.82 -6.92 15.74
C ASP A 112 13.58 -6.22 16.87
N LYS A 113 14.54 -6.92 17.48
CA LYS A 113 15.36 -6.34 18.54
C LYS A 113 16.28 -5.23 18.04
N VAL A 114 16.85 -5.37 16.84
CA VAL A 114 17.63 -4.31 16.20
C VAL A 114 16.77 -3.07 15.96
N ALA A 115 15.54 -3.25 15.47
CA ALA A 115 14.58 -2.17 15.26
C ALA A 115 14.23 -1.45 16.58
N ASP A 116 13.97 -2.20 17.65
CA ASP A 116 13.68 -1.66 18.99
C ASP A 116 14.81 -0.81 19.57
N VAL A 117 16.06 -1.27 19.44
CA VAL A 117 17.23 -0.56 19.97
C VAL A 117 17.45 0.75 19.20
N ILE A 118 17.30 0.74 17.88
CA ILE A 118 17.55 1.91 17.03
C ILE A 118 16.41 2.94 17.12
N LYS A 119 15.18 2.49 17.39
CA LYS A 119 14.01 3.34 17.64
C LYS A 119 14.27 4.41 18.70
N GLN A 120 15.15 4.16 19.67
CA GLN A 120 15.48 5.12 20.73
C GLN A 120 16.30 6.34 20.25
N GLY A 121 16.88 6.32 19.03
CA GLY A 121 17.68 7.42 18.47
C GLY A 121 17.14 8.07 17.19
N GLY A 122 16.07 7.54 16.60
CA GLY A 122 15.53 7.95 15.29
C GLY A 122 14.31 8.87 15.36
N ARG A 123 14.04 9.63 14.28
CA ARG A 123 12.84 10.49 14.16
C ARG A 123 11.52 9.74 13.90
N ARG A 124 11.58 8.45 13.56
CA ARG A 124 10.42 7.60 13.20
C ARG A 124 10.59 6.20 13.79
N ARG A 125 9.49 5.54 14.14
CA ARG A 125 9.48 4.11 14.52
C ARG A 125 9.92 3.25 13.32
N ALA A 126 10.88 2.36 13.54
CA ALA A 126 11.26 1.36 12.55
C ALA A 126 10.08 0.41 12.29
N ALA A 127 9.84 0.09 11.02
CA ALA A 127 8.76 -0.80 10.60
C ALA A 127 9.34 -1.92 9.73
N ASN A 128 8.91 -3.14 10.00
CA ASN A 128 9.34 -4.34 9.31
C ASN A 128 8.17 -5.05 8.63
N MET A 129 8.43 -5.63 7.46
CA MET A 129 7.60 -6.67 6.85
C MET A 129 8.34 -8.00 6.96
N GLY A 130 7.73 -8.96 7.64
CA GLY A 130 8.16 -10.36 7.64
C GLY A 130 7.28 -11.16 6.70
N ILE A 131 7.89 -11.89 5.77
CA ILE A 131 7.15 -12.78 4.85
C ILE A 131 7.68 -14.19 4.99
N LEU A 132 6.75 -15.15 4.99
CA LEU A 132 7.03 -16.56 4.82
C LEU A 132 6.09 -17.14 3.77
N GLU A 133 6.63 -17.91 2.82
CA GLU A 133 5.86 -18.60 1.80
C GLU A 133 5.14 -19.81 2.41
N ALA A 134 3.93 -20.09 1.95
CA ALA A 134 3.05 -21.08 2.56
C ALA A 134 3.62 -22.51 2.54
N TRP A 135 4.54 -22.83 1.62
CA TRP A 135 5.19 -24.15 1.53
C TRP A 135 6.28 -24.36 2.59
N HIS A 136 6.65 -23.32 3.34
CA HIS A 136 7.74 -23.43 4.31
C HIS A 136 7.32 -24.30 5.52
N PRO A 137 8.16 -25.23 6.02
CA PRO A 137 7.77 -26.13 7.12
C PRO A 137 7.37 -25.41 8.41
N ASP A 138 7.98 -24.26 8.69
CA ASP A 138 7.68 -23.42 9.86
C ASP A 138 6.47 -22.48 9.68
N VAL A 139 5.67 -22.63 8.61
CA VAL A 139 4.54 -21.73 8.30
C VAL A 139 3.54 -21.59 9.45
N MET A 140 3.21 -22.69 10.13
CA MET A 140 2.29 -22.66 11.28
C MET A 140 2.87 -21.85 12.45
N LYS A 141 4.16 -22.02 12.74
CA LYS A 141 4.85 -21.25 13.79
C LYS A 141 4.90 -19.76 13.46
N PHE A 142 5.06 -19.43 12.17
CA PHE A 142 5.04 -18.05 11.70
C PHE A 142 3.64 -17.43 11.82
N ILE A 143 2.59 -18.15 11.44
CA ILE A 143 1.19 -17.69 11.53
C ILE A 143 0.80 -17.35 12.97
N THR A 144 1.22 -18.14 13.95
CA THR A 144 0.87 -17.96 15.36
C THR A 144 1.88 -17.13 16.15
N CYS A 145 2.93 -16.58 15.51
CA CYS A 145 4.06 -15.99 16.23
C CYS A 145 3.72 -14.74 17.06
N LYS A 146 2.57 -14.10 16.78
CA LYS A 146 2.07 -12.91 17.49
C LYS A 146 0.94 -13.21 18.49
N GLU A 147 0.49 -14.45 18.62
CA GLU A 147 -0.66 -14.84 19.45
C GLU A 147 -0.46 -14.46 20.94
N ASN A 148 0.78 -14.55 21.42
CA ASN A 148 1.16 -14.21 22.80
C ASN A 148 1.85 -12.84 22.92
N GLY A 149 1.71 -11.97 21.92
CA GLY A 149 2.45 -10.71 21.81
C GLY A 149 3.87 -10.88 21.26
N GLY A 150 4.62 -9.77 21.21
CA GLY A 150 5.91 -9.69 20.55
C GLY A 150 5.81 -9.27 19.07
N PHE A 151 6.96 -9.06 18.42
CA PHE A 151 7.04 -8.62 17.03
C PHE A 151 6.25 -7.32 16.77
N GLU A 152 6.27 -6.38 17.73
CA GLU A 152 5.50 -5.15 17.65
C GLU A 152 5.94 -4.22 16.51
N ASN A 153 7.17 -4.38 16.01
CA ASN A 153 7.68 -3.61 14.88
C ASN A 153 7.53 -4.37 13.56
N PHE A 154 6.87 -5.53 13.56
CA PHE A 154 6.60 -6.33 12.37
C PHE A 154 5.10 -6.31 12.02
N ASN A 155 4.83 -5.99 10.77
CA ASN A 155 3.70 -6.58 10.05
C ASN A 155 4.18 -7.92 9.49
N ILE A 156 3.32 -8.93 9.49
CA ILE A 156 3.65 -10.23 8.90
C ILE A 156 2.65 -10.59 7.81
N SER A 157 3.12 -11.28 6.77
CA SER A 157 2.24 -11.76 5.70
C SER A 157 2.66 -13.14 5.22
N VAL A 158 1.68 -14.00 4.97
CA VAL A 158 1.93 -15.29 4.33
C VAL A 158 1.83 -15.10 2.82
N MET A 159 2.86 -15.54 2.10
CA MET A 159 2.86 -15.52 0.64
C MET A 159 2.38 -16.86 0.08
N THR A 160 1.33 -16.82 -0.73
CA THR A 160 0.73 -17.99 -1.38
C THR A 160 1.06 -18.02 -2.86
N ASP A 161 1.25 -19.23 -3.41
CA ASP A 161 1.48 -19.45 -4.83
C ASP A 161 0.27 -20.12 -5.50
N GLU A 162 0.37 -20.38 -6.81
CA GLU A 162 -0.72 -21.00 -7.57
C GLU A 162 -1.01 -22.44 -7.11
N GLU A 163 -0.01 -23.18 -6.62
CA GLU A 163 -0.17 -24.56 -6.16
C GLU A 163 -0.97 -24.62 -4.84
N PHE A 164 -0.77 -23.64 -3.95
CA PHE A 164 -1.57 -23.48 -2.74
C PHE A 164 -3.06 -23.33 -3.07
N TRP A 165 -3.39 -22.43 -4.01
CA TRP A 165 -4.79 -22.18 -4.39
C TRP A 165 -5.39 -23.33 -5.18
N ARG A 166 -4.61 -23.99 -6.03
CA ARG A 166 -5.03 -25.26 -6.66
C ARG A 166 -5.41 -26.29 -5.60
N SER A 167 -4.55 -26.46 -4.59
CA SER A 167 -4.78 -27.40 -3.47
C SER A 167 -5.98 -27.02 -2.60
N TYR A 168 -6.20 -25.72 -2.38
CA TYR A 168 -7.36 -25.19 -1.69
C TYR A 168 -8.66 -25.56 -2.43
N HIS A 169 -8.73 -25.31 -3.74
CA HIS A 169 -9.91 -25.58 -4.55
C HIS A 169 -10.19 -27.09 -4.68
N SER A 170 -9.17 -27.91 -4.93
CA SER A 170 -9.31 -29.38 -5.04
C SER A 170 -9.43 -30.09 -3.69
N ASN A 171 -9.30 -29.38 -2.57
CA ASN A 171 -9.22 -29.95 -1.23
C ASN A 171 -8.16 -31.07 -1.11
N SER A 172 -6.98 -30.82 -1.70
CA SER A 172 -5.84 -31.74 -1.63
C SER A 172 -4.77 -31.26 -0.65
N SER A 173 -3.87 -32.15 -0.28
CA SER A 173 -2.68 -31.82 0.50
C SER A 173 -1.77 -30.88 -0.29
N TYR A 174 -1.22 -29.87 0.39
CA TYR A 174 -0.23 -28.93 -0.11
C TYR A 174 1.14 -29.26 0.49
N PRO A 175 2.21 -29.39 -0.31
CA PRO A 175 3.50 -29.89 0.17
C PRO A 175 4.26 -28.85 1.00
N LEU A 176 4.92 -29.32 2.07
CA LEU A 176 5.91 -28.54 2.81
C LEU A 176 7.32 -28.91 2.34
N ILE A 177 8.08 -27.92 1.88
CA ILE A 177 9.38 -28.10 1.22
C ILE A 177 10.49 -27.49 2.08
N ASN A 178 11.52 -28.27 2.40
CA ASN A 178 12.71 -27.72 3.05
C ASN A 178 13.53 -26.90 2.02
N PRO A 179 13.74 -25.59 2.22
CA PRO A 179 14.39 -24.72 1.24
C PRO A 179 15.86 -25.07 0.99
N ARG A 180 16.53 -25.73 1.94
CA ARG A 180 17.93 -26.14 1.82
C ARG A 180 18.09 -27.41 0.98
N THR A 181 17.19 -28.38 1.14
CA THR A 181 17.30 -29.68 0.44
C THR A 181 16.43 -29.78 -0.81
N GLY A 182 15.43 -28.90 -0.95
CA GLY A 182 14.41 -28.99 -1.99
C GLY A 182 13.46 -30.19 -1.84
N MET A 183 13.56 -30.94 -0.74
CA MET A 183 12.76 -32.13 -0.51
C MET A 183 11.44 -31.80 0.19
N LYS A 184 10.38 -32.54 -0.17
CA LYS A 184 9.15 -32.59 0.60
C LYS A 184 9.42 -33.23 1.96
N VAL A 185 9.17 -32.48 3.02
CA VAL A 185 9.35 -32.93 4.42
C VAL A 185 8.03 -33.11 5.15
N GLY A 186 6.93 -32.63 4.57
CA GLY A 186 5.59 -32.78 5.11
C GLY A 186 4.53 -32.32 4.12
N GLU A 187 3.30 -32.23 4.60
CA GLU A 187 2.18 -31.67 3.86
C GLU A 187 1.13 -31.10 4.82
N VAL A 188 0.32 -30.18 4.33
CA VAL A 188 -0.76 -29.53 5.08
C VAL A 188 -2.01 -29.44 4.23
N ASN A 189 -3.20 -29.48 4.84
CA ASN A 189 -4.42 -29.16 4.10
C ASN A 189 -4.50 -27.64 3.87
N ALA A 190 -4.57 -27.20 2.62
CA ALA A 190 -4.58 -25.78 2.26
C ALA A 190 -5.79 -25.02 2.84
N ARG A 191 -6.96 -25.67 2.98
CA ARG A 191 -8.16 -25.05 3.59
C ARG A 191 -7.96 -24.82 5.08
N THR A 192 -7.45 -25.82 5.80
CA THR A 192 -7.14 -25.69 7.22
C THR A 192 -6.07 -24.64 7.47
N LEU A 193 -5.02 -24.58 6.63
CA LEU A 193 -3.99 -23.56 6.75
C LEU A 193 -4.57 -22.15 6.52
N LEU A 194 -5.40 -21.95 5.50
CA LEU A 194 -6.05 -20.67 5.24
C LEU A 194 -7.01 -20.25 6.37
N GLN A 195 -7.74 -21.21 6.95
CA GLN A 195 -8.60 -20.97 8.12
C GLN A 195 -7.79 -20.47 9.32
N GLU A 196 -6.63 -21.05 9.59
CA GLU A 196 -5.77 -20.59 10.69
C GLU A 196 -5.18 -19.21 10.43
N ILE A 197 -4.77 -18.91 9.18
CA ILE A 197 -4.36 -17.55 8.77
C ILE A 197 -5.48 -16.55 9.06
N ALA A 198 -6.72 -16.85 8.62
CA ALA A 198 -7.87 -15.99 8.87
C ALA A 198 -8.18 -15.83 10.36
N ARG A 199 -8.08 -16.91 11.15
CA ARG A 199 -8.29 -16.87 12.60
C ARG A 199 -7.26 -15.97 13.29
N GLN A 200 -5.98 -16.08 12.95
CA GLN A 200 -4.93 -15.24 13.54
C GLN A 200 -5.08 -13.77 13.14
N ALA A 201 -5.42 -13.50 11.88
CA ALA A 201 -5.69 -12.14 11.42
C ALA A 201 -6.90 -11.52 12.13
N TRP A 202 -7.96 -12.31 12.33
CA TRP A 202 -9.13 -11.92 13.12
C TRP A 202 -8.75 -11.59 14.58
N MET A 203 -7.85 -12.37 15.19
CA MET A 203 -7.42 -12.15 16.58
C MET A 203 -6.44 -10.99 16.74
N THR A 204 -5.45 -10.84 15.86
CA THR A 204 -4.28 -9.98 16.08
C THR A 204 -4.09 -8.88 15.04
N GLY A 205 -4.83 -8.94 13.93
CA GLY A 205 -4.68 -8.07 12.76
C GLY A 205 -3.59 -8.54 11.78
N ASP A 206 -2.94 -9.67 12.04
CA ASP A 206 -1.89 -10.29 11.24
C ASP A 206 -2.09 -11.82 11.23
N PRO A 207 -1.65 -12.56 10.19
CA PRO A 207 -0.92 -12.09 9.02
C PRO A 207 -1.83 -11.56 7.90
N GLY A 208 -1.29 -10.66 7.07
CA GLY A 208 -1.84 -10.40 5.74
C GLY A 208 -1.58 -11.55 4.76
N LEU A 209 -2.14 -11.46 3.55
CA LEU A 209 -1.84 -12.38 2.45
C LEU A 209 -1.19 -11.65 1.28
N LEU A 210 -0.20 -12.29 0.68
CA LEU A 210 0.42 -11.88 -0.59
C LEU A 210 0.23 -12.99 -1.62
N PHE A 211 -0.15 -12.61 -2.83
CA PHE A 211 -0.42 -13.55 -3.91
C PHE A 211 0.74 -13.52 -4.92
N LYS A 212 1.71 -14.43 -4.75
CA LYS A 212 2.96 -14.46 -5.52
C LYS A 212 2.71 -14.47 -7.03
N HIS A 213 1.72 -15.24 -7.45
CA HIS A 213 1.35 -15.37 -8.86
C HIS A 213 0.72 -14.08 -9.41
N HIS A 214 -0.13 -13.37 -8.65
CA HIS A 214 -0.67 -12.07 -9.07
C HIS A 214 0.40 -10.97 -9.11
N ILE A 215 1.32 -10.95 -8.12
CA ILE A 215 2.46 -10.03 -8.10
C ILE A 215 3.33 -10.22 -9.36
N ASN A 216 3.61 -11.47 -9.74
CA ASN A 216 4.55 -11.78 -10.81
C ASN A 216 3.92 -11.96 -12.20
N ARG A 217 2.58 -12.00 -12.31
CA ARG A 217 1.87 -12.17 -13.60
C ARG A 217 2.30 -11.13 -14.63
N ARG A 218 2.47 -9.87 -14.21
CA ARG A 218 2.83 -8.73 -15.07
C ARG A 218 4.16 -8.10 -14.68
N ASN A 219 5.06 -8.85 -14.03
CA ASN A 219 6.35 -8.34 -13.59
C ASN A 219 7.27 -8.09 -14.81
N PRO A 220 7.65 -6.83 -15.10
CA PRO A 220 8.35 -6.46 -16.32
C PRO A 220 9.76 -7.03 -16.42
N LEU A 221 10.38 -7.33 -15.27
CA LEU A 221 11.78 -7.76 -15.16
C LEU A 221 11.89 -9.23 -14.76
N ARG A 222 10.78 -9.97 -14.75
CA ARG A 222 10.73 -11.36 -14.28
C ARG A 222 11.75 -12.26 -14.98
N GLN A 223 11.90 -12.11 -16.30
CA GLN A 223 12.87 -12.90 -17.07
C GLN A 223 14.32 -12.61 -16.69
N ALA A 224 14.63 -11.36 -16.34
CA ALA A 224 15.98 -10.91 -16.03
C ALA A 224 16.37 -11.14 -14.56
N LEU A 225 15.42 -11.02 -13.64
CA LEU A 225 15.68 -10.99 -12.19
C LEU A 225 14.95 -12.07 -11.40
N GLY A 226 14.05 -12.83 -12.03
CA GLY A 226 13.22 -13.83 -11.37
C GLY A 226 11.97 -13.24 -10.72
N ASP A 227 11.37 -14.01 -9.83
CA ASP A 227 10.15 -13.62 -9.13
C ASP A 227 10.43 -12.59 -8.02
N ILE A 228 9.56 -11.60 -7.90
CA ILE A 228 9.45 -10.77 -6.70
C ILE A 228 8.80 -11.63 -5.61
N VAL A 229 9.53 -11.82 -4.51
CA VAL A 229 9.09 -12.64 -3.37
C VAL A 229 8.96 -11.82 -2.08
N CYS A 230 9.02 -10.50 -2.15
CA CYS A 230 8.95 -9.65 -0.98
C CYS A 230 8.26 -8.32 -1.28
N THR A 231 7.80 -7.64 -0.24
CA THR A 231 7.24 -6.29 -0.30
C THR A 231 7.79 -5.46 0.84
N ASN A 232 7.71 -4.14 0.70
CA ASN A 232 7.97 -3.20 1.77
C ASN A 232 6.96 -3.35 2.95
N PRO A 233 7.20 -2.69 4.11
CA PRO A 233 6.35 -2.73 5.31
C PRO A 233 4.84 -2.52 5.13
N CYS A 234 4.43 -1.84 4.07
CA CYS A 234 3.04 -1.44 3.86
C CYS A 234 2.33 -2.24 2.74
N GLY A 235 3.03 -3.13 2.01
CA GLY A 235 2.41 -4.04 1.03
C GLY A 235 2.14 -3.45 -0.35
N GLU A 236 2.36 -2.14 -0.55
CA GLU A 236 2.12 -1.43 -1.81
C GLU A 236 3.28 -1.53 -2.81
N GLN A 237 4.49 -1.86 -2.34
CA GLN A 237 5.68 -2.01 -3.17
C GLN A 237 6.23 -3.44 -3.08
N PRO A 238 5.77 -4.36 -3.94
CA PRO A 238 6.49 -5.58 -4.25
C PRO A 238 7.81 -5.20 -4.92
N LEU A 239 8.93 -5.57 -4.29
CA LEU A 239 10.26 -5.09 -4.66
C LEU A 239 11.25 -6.26 -4.79
N TYR A 240 12.20 -6.09 -5.70
CA TYR A 240 13.39 -6.92 -5.74
C TYR A 240 14.33 -6.60 -4.55
N PRO A 241 15.23 -7.53 -4.20
CA PRO A 241 16.29 -7.26 -3.23
C PRO A 241 17.04 -5.96 -3.56
N TYR A 242 17.23 -5.13 -2.54
CA TYR A 242 17.92 -3.84 -2.61
C TYR A 242 17.22 -2.73 -3.41
N GLU A 243 15.97 -2.90 -3.81
CA GLU A 243 15.15 -1.78 -4.28
C GLU A 243 14.59 -0.95 -3.10
N SER A 244 14.18 0.28 -3.40
CA SER A 244 13.59 1.19 -2.42
C SER A 244 12.33 1.90 -2.92
N CYS A 245 11.57 2.44 -1.96
CA CYS A 245 10.33 3.16 -2.22
C CYS A 245 10.58 4.67 -2.36
N ASN A 246 10.63 5.16 -3.60
CA ASN A 246 10.63 6.59 -3.93
C ASN A 246 9.22 7.06 -4.22
N LEU A 247 8.53 7.52 -3.18
CA LEU A 247 7.07 7.69 -3.19
C LEU A 247 6.65 9.15 -3.15
N GLY A 248 5.50 9.44 -3.75
CA GLY A 248 4.76 10.68 -3.57
C GLY A 248 3.30 10.51 -3.95
N SER A 249 2.44 11.40 -3.48
CA SER A 249 1.00 11.27 -3.64
C SER A 249 0.36 12.57 -4.12
N ILE A 250 -0.48 12.44 -5.15
CA ILE A 250 -1.35 13.50 -5.64
C ILE A 250 -2.51 13.67 -4.67
N ASN A 251 -2.81 14.91 -4.28
CA ASN A 251 -4.00 15.23 -3.50
C ASN A 251 -5.20 15.40 -4.44
N LEU A 252 -6.06 14.39 -4.55
CA LEU A 252 -7.18 14.40 -5.49
C LEU A 252 -8.20 15.50 -5.20
N TYR A 253 -8.38 15.87 -3.93
CA TYR A 253 -9.32 16.91 -3.53
C TYR A 253 -9.03 18.28 -4.16
N GLU A 254 -7.76 18.60 -4.41
CA GLU A 254 -7.38 19.87 -5.05
C GLU A 254 -7.59 19.89 -6.57
N HIS A 255 -8.05 18.77 -7.15
CA HIS A 255 -8.31 18.62 -8.58
C HIS A 255 -9.83 18.56 -8.87
N VAL A 256 -10.65 19.09 -7.97
CA VAL A 256 -12.10 19.18 -8.14
C VAL A 256 -12.52 20.63 -8.29
N ASP A 257 -13.25 20.92 -9.37
CA ASP A 257 -14.12 22.10 -9.44
C ASP A 257 -15.35 21.83 -8.57
N ARG A 258 -15.36 22.42 -7.38
CA ARG A 258 -16.38 22.20 -6.34
C ARG A 258 -17.73 22.83 -6.71
N GLU A 259 -17.74 23.86 -7.55
CA GLU A 259 -18.97 24.50 -8.03
C GLU A 259 -19.61 23.65 -9.12
N ALA A 260 -18.81 23.23 -10.10
CA ALA A 260 -19.29 22.38 -11.19
C ALA A 260 -19.46 20.90 -10.78
N ARG A 261 -18.92 20.51 -9.61
CA ARG A 261 -18.80 19.13 -9.12
C ARG A 261 -18.16 18.22 -10.17
N LYS A 262 -17.02 18.64 -10.71
CA LYS A 262 -16.30 17.92 -11.76
C LYS A 262 -14.80 17.87 -11.47
N ILE A 263 -14.17 16.82 -11.96
CA ILE A 263 -12.72 16.67 -11.91
C ILE A 263 -12.08 17.60 -12.96
N ASP A 264 -11.10 18.38 -12.53
CA ASP A 264 -10.23 19.16 -13.40
C ASP A 264 -9.10 18.25 -13.93
N TRP A 265 -9.40 17.60 -15.06
CA TRP A 265 -8.49 16.63 -15.69
C TRP A 265 -7.20 17.27 -16.18
N GLU A 266 -7.23 18.53 -16.63
CA GLU A 266 -6.03 19.20 -17.13
C GLU A 266 -5.08 19.56 -15.97
N LYS A 267 -5.62 20.10 -14.88
CA LYS A 267 -4.85 20.33 -13.65
C LYS A 267 -4.26 19.02 -13.12
N LEU A 268 -5.02 17.92 -13.15
CA LEU A 268 -4.55 16.61 -12.73
C LEU A 268 -3.41 16.11 -13.63
N ARG A 269 -3.53 16.26 -14.96
CA ARG A 269 -2.48 15.90 -15.93
C ARG A 269 -1.17 16.61 -15.63
N GLU A 270 -1.22 17.93 -15.48
CA GLU A 270 -0.03 18.74 -15.16
C GLU A 270 0.63 18.28 -13.87
N SER A 271 -0.19 17.96 -12.85
CA SER A 271 0.30 17.51 -11.56
C SER A 271 0.94 16.12 -11.63
N VAL A 272 0.37 15.19 -12.40
CA VAL A 272 0.95 13.86 -12.62
C VAL A 272 2.30 13.97 -13.34
N GLU A 273 2.37 14.68 -14.46
CA GLU A 273 3.59 14.81 -15.27
C GLU A 273 4.73 15.46 -14.48
N THR A 274 4.40 16.50 -13.72
CA THR A 274 5.37 17.22 -12.88
C THR A 274 5.85 16.35 -11.72
N SER A 275 4.95 15.59 -11.08
CA SER A 275 5.28 14.69 -9.97
C SER A 275 6.15 13.50 -10.39
N VAL A 276 5.93 12.93 -11.58
CA VAL A 276 6.82 11.88 -12.12
C VAL A 276 8.25 12.40 -12.28
N ARG A 277 8.41 13.60 -12.83
CA ARG A 277 9.73 14.24 -12.94
C ARG A 277 10.34 14.54 -11.57
N PHE A 278 9.54 14.99 -10.60
CA PHE A 278 9.99 15.20 -9.23
C PHE A 278 10.59 13.92 -8.64
N LEU A 279 9.86 12.81 -8.73
CA LEU A 279 10.28 11.52 -8.19
C LEU A 279 11.49 10.93 -8.94
N ASP A 280 11.57 11.08 -10.27
CA ASP A 280 12.76 10.65 -11.03
C ASP A 280 14.02 11.42 -10.59
N ASN A 281 13.89 12.73 -10.36
CA ASN A 281 14.99 13.55 -9.86
C ASN A 281 15.37 13.17 -8.42
N ALA A 282 14.40 12.75 -7.59
CA ALA A 282 14.67 12.28 -6.24
C ALA A 282 15.63 11.07 -6.23
N ILE A 283 15.56 10.16 -7.22
CA ILE A 283 16.52 9.05 -7.35
C ILE A 283 17.95 9.57 -7.48
N ASP A 284 18.15 10.62 -8.27
CA ASP A 284 19.49 11.13 -8.60
C ASP A 284 20.15 11.84 -7.41
N VAL A 285 19.36 12.54 -6.58
CA VAL A 285 19.86 13.28 -5.40
C VAL A 285 19.85 12.46 -4.10
N ASN A 286 19.21 11.29 -4.10
CA ASN A 286 19.10 10.46 -2.91
C ASN A 286 20.46 9.93 -2.44
N ARG A 287 20.65 9.89 -1.11
CA ARG A 287 21.81 9.29 -0.44
C ARG A 287 21.39 8.05 0.33
N HIS A 288 21.58 6.89 -0.28
CA HIS A 288 21.30 5.61 0.38
C HIS A 288 22.38 5.27 1.43
N PRO A 289 22.03 4.51 2.48
CA PRO A 289 22.93 4.15 3.58
C PRO A 289 24.16 3.35 3.15
N PHE A 290 24.09 2.61 2.04
CA PHE A 290 25.20 1.81 1.53
C PHE A 290 25.19 1.70 -0.02
N PRO A 291 26.34 1.39 -0.66
CA PRO A 291 26.50 1.49 -2.11
C PRO A 291 25.56 0.60 -2.92
N ARG A 292 25.38 -0.66 -2.52
CA ARG A 292 24.54 -1.63 -3.26
C ARG A 292 23.09 -1.15 -3.45
N LEU A 293 22.50 -0.49 -2.44
CA LEU A 293 21.19 0.15 -2.60
C LEU A 293 21.21 1.23 -3.68
N THR A 294 22.24 2.08 -3.72
CA THR A 294 22.33 3.14 -4.72
C THR A 294 22.45 2.59 -6.13
N GLU A 295 23.26 1.53 -6.30
CA GLU A 295 23.42 0.86 -7.58
C GLU A 295 22.10 0.27 -8.07
N GLU A 296 21.43 -0.55 -7.25
CA GLU A 296 20.19 -1.19 -7.65
C GLU A 296 19.06 -0.19 -7.91
N ASN A 297 18.93 0.85 -7.08
CA ASN A 297 17.92 1.90 -7.33
C ASN A 297 18.19 2.68 -8.62
N ARG A 298 19.45 2.85 -9.04
CA ARG A 298 19.79 3.47 -10.33
C ARG A 298 19.58 2.54 -11.52
N ARG A 299 19.70 1.23 -11.34
CA ARG A 299 19.45 0.22 -12.39
C ARG A 299 17.97 0.09 -12.72
N HIS A 300 17.11 0.12 -11.70
CA HIS A 300 15.66 -0.01 -11.86
C HIS A 300 14.96 1.32 -12.08
N ARG A 301 15.48 2.39 -11.45
CA ARG A 301 14.87 3.73 -11.42
C ARG A 301 13.38 3.72 -11.03
N ARG A 302 13.00 2.82 -10.13
CA ARG A 302 11.61 2.69 -9.67
C ARG A 302 11.15 3.95 -8.93
N ILE A 303 9.94 4.39 -9.25
CA ILE A 303 9.21 5.40 -8.47
C ILE A 303 7.81 4.87 -8.14
N GLY A 304 7.13 5.54 -7.23
CA GLY A 304 5.75 5.24 -6.90
C GLY A 304 4.94 6.51 -6.72
N LEU A 305 4.28 6.95 -7.78
CA LEU A 305 3.27 8.00 -7.74
C LEU A 305 1.93 7.38 -7.35
N GLY A 306 1.35 7.87 -6.25
CA GLY A 306 0.04 7.48 -5.77
C GLY A 306 -0.89 8.66 -5.56
N ILE A 307 -1.91 8.40 -4.75
CA ILE A 307 -2.97 9.37 -4.43
C ILE A 307 -3.13 9.53 -2.92
N MET A 308 -3.81 10.60 -2.53
CA MET A 308 -4.47 10.85 -1.24
C MET A 308 -5.70 11.71 -1.49
N GLY A 309 -6.54 11.89 -0.48
CA GLY A 309 -7.74 12.72 -0.59
C GLY A 309 -8.83 12.11 -1.47
N LEU A 310 -8.87 10.78 -1.60
CA LEU A 310 -9.87 10.10 -2.43
C LEU A 310 -11.28 10.27 -1.87
N ALA A 311 -11.47 10.10 -0.56
CA ALA A 311 -12.77 10.27 0.07
C ALA A 311 -13.27 11.70 -0.08
N ASP A 312 -12.40 12.68 0.18
CA ASP A 312 -12.69 14.11 0.09
C ASP A 312 -13.04 14.52 -1.35
N MET A 313 -12.34 13.96 -2.35
CA MET A 313 -12.69 14.15 -3.75
C MET A 313 -14.11 13.65 -4.04
N LEU A 314 -14.46 12.45 -3.58
CA LEU A 314 -15.79 11.89 -3.77
C LEU A 314 -16.87 12.69 -3.04
N TYR A 315 -16.59 13.18 -1.82
CA TYR A 315 -17.48 14.09 -1.10
C TYR A 315 -17.73 15.39 -1.87
N ALA A 316 -16.68 15.99 -2.43
CA ALA A 316 -16.77 17.22 -3.22
C ALA A 316 -17.57 17.04 -4.52
N LEU A 317 -17.49 15.84 -5.12
CA LEU A 317 -18.28 15.46 -6.29
C LEU A 317 -19.74 15.11 -5.93
N GLY A 318 -20.04 14.86 -4.65
CA GLY A 318 -21.34 14.37 -4.21
C GLY A 318 -21.58 12.89 -4.51
N ILE A 319 -20.51 12.09 -4.55
CA ILE A 319 -20.54 10.68 -4.92
C ILE A 319 -20.25 9.82 -3.67
N PRO A 320 -21.14 8.88 -3.28
CA PRO A 320 -20.84 7.95 -2.18
C PRO A 320 -19.69 7.01 -2.53
N TYR A 321 -18.80 6.76 -1.56
CA TYR A 321 -17.58 5.96 -1.75
C TYR A 321 -17.86 4.54 -2.28
N ASP A 322 -18.89 3.89 -1.74
CA ASP A 322 -19.32 2.50 -1.97
C ASP A 322 -20.40 2.36 -3.06
N SER A 323 -20.66 3.42 -3.83
CA SER A 323 -21.59 3.39 -4.96
C SER A 323 -20.93 2.88 -6.25
N GLU A 324 -21.73 2.41 -7.22
CA GLU A 324 -21.22 2.07 -8.57
C GLU A 324 -20.49 3.24 -9.23
N GLU A 325 -21.01 4.46 -9.06
CA GLU A 325 -20.39 5.67 -9.57
C GLU A 325 -19.07 5.97 -8.85
N GLY A 326 -19.00 5.74 -7.53
CA GLY A 326 -17.78 5.84 -6.73
C GLY A 326 -16.69 4.92 -7.26
N PHE A 327 -16.99 3.63 -7.40
CA PHE A 327 -16.06 2.63 -7.95
C PHE A 327 -15.62 2.96 -9.39
N SER A 328 -16.56 3.35 -10.25
CA SER A 328 -16.24 3.78 -11.62
C SER A 328 -15.34 5.02 -11.65
N THR A 329 -15.56 5.97 -10.75
CA THR A 329 -14.76 7.19 -10.62
C THR A 329 -13.35 6.86 -10.12
N MET A 330 -13.21 6.02 -9.10
CA MET A 330 -11.90 5.53 -8.61
C MET A 330 -11.10 4.89 -9.73
N SER A 331 -11.73 4.00 -10.50
CA SER A 331 -11.12 3.35 -11.66
C SER A 331 -10.66 4.38 -12.70
N ARG A 332 -11.53 5.30 -13.11
CA ARG A 332 -11.23 6.29 -14.15
C ARG A 332 -10.11 7.26 -13.74
N VAL A 333 -10.11 7.73 -12.50
CA VAL A 333 -9.06 8.60 -11.97
C VAL A 333 -7.71 7.89 -11.97
N MET A 334 -7.67 6.64 -11.51
CA MET A 334 -6.42 5.89 -11.46
C MET A 334 -5.92 5.52 -12.88
N GLU A 335 -6.81 5.18 -13.82
CA GLU A 335 -6.46 5.00 -15.23
C GLU A 335 -5.78 6.24 -15.79
N PHE A 336 -6.39 7.41 -15.59
CA PHE A 336 -5.89 8.69 -16.08
C PHE A 336 -4.49 9.01 -15.51
N ILE A 337 -4.31 8.83 -14.20
CA ILE A 337 -3.01 9.04 -13.54
C ILE A 337 -1.96 8.11 -14.13
N SER A 338 -2.26 6.82 -14.28
CA SER A 338 -1.31 5.86 -14.81
C SER A 338 -0.96 6.12 -16.27
N TYR A 339 -1.94 6.44 -17.10
CA TYR A 339 -1.73 6.84 -18.49
C TYR A 339 -0.71 7.97 -18.60
N HIS A 340 -0.97 9.09 -17.93
CA HIS A 340 -0.11 10.26 -17.98
C HIS A 340 1.23 10.05 -17.27
N ALA A 341 1.28 9.18 -16.26
CA ALA A 341 2.53 8.83 -15.60
C ALA A 341 3.48 8.04 -16.52
N TYR A 342 2.96 7.08 -17.29
CA TYR A 342 3.73 6.36 -18.29
C TYR A 342 4.17 7.26 -19.45
N MET A 343 3.29 8.15 -19.93
CA MET A 343 3.64 9.14 -20.93
C MET A 343 4.77 10.07 -20.44
N ALA A 344 4.68 10.56 -19.21
CA ALA A 344 5.71 11.39 -18.58
C ALA A 344 7.05 10.64 -18.44
N SER A 345 7.02 9.38 -17.96
CA SER A 345 8.23 8.56 -17.84
C SER A 345 8.86 8.28 -19.20
N SER A 346 8.06 8.11 -20.26
CA SER A 346 8.57 7.95 -21.62
C SER A 346 9.20 9.25 -22.16
N SER A 347 8.58 10.40 -21.92
CA SER A 347 9.17 11.71 -22.26
C SER A 347 10.47 11.99 -21.51
N LEU A 348 10.59 11.56 -20.25
CA LEU A 348 11.86 11.61 -19.52
C LEU A 348 12.91 10.65 -20.10
N ALA A 349 12.50 9.54 -20.72
CA ALA A 349 13.42 8.63 -21.37
C ALA A 349 14.03 9.25 -22.64
N GLU A 350 13.24 10.03 -23.38
CA GLU A 350 13.69 10.81 -24.53
C GLU A 350 14.72 11.87 -24.13
N GLU A 351 14.50 12.54 -22.99
CA GLU A 351 15.39 13.59 -22.49
C GLU A 351 16.64 13.05 -21.79
N LYS A 352 16.50 12.08 -20.88
CA LYS A 352 17.53 11.65 -19.93
C LYS A 352 18.05 10.23 -20.21
N GLY A 353 17.49 9.53 -21.19
CA GLY A 353 17.75 8.12 -21.46
C GLY A 353 16.84 7.17 -20.66
N ARG A 354 16.72 5.93 -21.15
CA ARG A 354 15.94 4.86 -20.53
C ARG A 354 16.52 4.41 -19.19
N PHE A 355 15.73 3.71 -18.37
CA PHE A 355 16.32 3.01 -17.22
C PHE A 355 17.26 1.88 -17.68
N PRO A 356 18.36 1.60 -16.97
CA PRO A 356 19.39 0.65 -17.41
C PRO A 356 18.91 -0.77 -17.77
N LEU A 357 17.88 -1.28 -17.08
CA LEU A 357 17.34 -2.63 -17.32
C LEU A 357 16.22 -2.68 -18.37
N TYR A 358 15.98 -1.60 -19.12
CA TYR A 358 14.86 -1.53 -20.08
C TYR A 358 14.93 -2.65 -21.13
N ASP A 359 16.10 -2.89 -21.73
CA ASP A 359 16.24 -3.90 -22.79
C ASP A 359 16.09 -5.34 -22.28
N ALA A 360 16.26 -5.55 -20.97
CA ALA A 360 16.05 -6.83 -20.30
C ALA A 360 14.59 -7.04 -19.85
N SER A 361 13.71 -6.08 -20.12
CA SER A 361 12.31 -6.10 -19.71
C SER A 361 11.37 -6.38 -20.89
N PHE A 362 10.13 -6.75 -20.58
CA PHE A 362 9.11 -6.91 -21.61
C PHE A 362 8.65 -5.59 -22.28
N TYR A 363 9.12 -4.43 -21.81
CA TYR A 363 8.73 -3.11 -22.35
C TYR A 363 9.19 -2.92 -23.79
N THR A 364 10.24 -3.65 -24.19
CA THR A 364 10.72 -3.77 -25.57
C THR A 364 9.64 -4.26 -26.55
N HIS A 365 8.60 -4.92 -26.04
CA HIS A 365 7.45 -5.41 -26.81
C HIS A 365 6.22 -4.50 -26.72
N GLY A 366 6.32 -3.35 -26.03
CA GLY A 366 5.18 -2.46 -25.78
C GLY A 366 4.20 -2.98 -24.72
N LEU A 367 4.59 -3.97 -23.92
CA LEU A 367 3.77 -4.51 -22.82
C LEU A 367 3.94 -3.66 -21.55
N LEU A 368 2.90 -3.58 -20.72
CA LEU A 368 2.88 -2.80 -19.48
C LEU A 368 2.52 -3.67 -18.28
N PRO A 369 3.00 -3.36 -17.06
CA PRO A 369 2.68 -4.07 -15.83
C PRO A 369 1.34 -3.67 -15.19
N VAL A 370 0.48 -2.99 -15.94
CA VAL A 370 -0.85 -2.51 -15.50
C VAL A 370 -1.90 -3.52 -15.93
N GLU A 371 -2.75 -4.02 -15.02
CA GLU A 371 -3.70 -5.09 -15.39
C GLU A 371 -4.77 -4.59 -16.37
N GLY A 372 -5.32 -3.39 -16.17
CA GLY A 372 -6.31 -2.77 -17.05
C GLY A 372 -5.83 -2.57 -18.49
N PHE A 373 -4.51 -2.51 -18.72
CA PHE A 373 -3.93 -2.51 -20.07
C PHE A 373 -4.28 -3.78 -20.86
N TYR A 374 -4.58 -4.90 -20.22
CA TYR A 374 -4.91 -6.15 -20.92
C TYR A 374 -6.41 -6.33 -21.17
N HIS A 375 -7.21 -5.33 -20.82
CA HIS A 375 -8.67 -5.33 -20.90
C HIS A 375 -9.14 -4.09 -21.69
N PRO A 376 -8.99 -4.06 -23.04
CA PRO A 376 -9.32 -2.89 -23.86
C PRO A 376 -10.77 -2.41 -23.74
N GLU A 377 -11.68 -3.29 -23.34
CA GLU A 377 -13.07 -2.97 -23.02
C GLU A 377 -13.24 -2.06 -21.80
N MET A 378 -12.21 -1.95 -20.95
CA MET A 378 -12.19 -1.07 -19.78
C MET A 378 -11.54 0.30 -20.06
N TRP A 379 -10.92 0.49 -21.23
CA TRP A 379 -10.14 1.67 -21.52
C TRP A 379 -11.01 2.91 -21.71
N THR A 380 -10.67 3.99 -21.01
CA THR A 380 -11.16 5.35 -21.30
C THR A 380 -10.06 6.24 -21.91
N MET A 381 -8.81 5.78 -21.88
CA MET A 381 -7.63 6.43 -22.47
C MET A 381 -7.04 5.59 -23.62
N ASP A 382 -6.28 6.22 -24.53
CA ASP A 382 -5.68 5.51 -25.69
C ASP A 382 -4.38 4.78 -25.33
N TRP A 383 -4.48 3.66 -24.64
CA TRP A 383 -3.32 2.86 -24.23
C TRP A 383 -2.47 2.30 -25.39
N ARG A 384 -2.97 2.35 -26.64
CA ARG A 384 -2.16 2.01 -27.83
C ARG A 384 -1.04 3.03 -28.01
N GLU A 385 -1.34 4.31 -27.79
CA GLU A 385 -0.34 5.37 -27.83
C GLU A 385 0.79 5.09 -26.83
N VAL A 386 0.45 4.74 -25.59
CA VAL A 386 1.43 4.40 -24.54
C VAL A 386 2.28 3.20 -24.97
N SER A 387 1.65 2.12 -25.44
CA SER A 387 2.35 0.90 -25.88
C SER A 387 3.35 1.20 -27.00
N GLU A 388 2.93 1.93 -28.03
CA GLU A 388 3.78 2.31 -29.16
C GLU A 388 4.92 3.23 -28.73
N ARG A 389 4.63 4.22 -27.88
CA ARG A 389 5.65 5.15 -27.37
C ARG A 389 6.66 4.44 -26.50
N VAL A 390 6.22 3.54 -25.60
CA VAL A 390 7.10 2.72 -24.77
C VAL A 390 8.00 1.83 -25.62
N LYS A 391 7.50 1.26 -26.71
CA LYS A 391 8.32 0.45 -27.63
C LYS A 391 9.35 1.28 -28.41
N ARG A 392 8.95 2.47 -28.88
CA ARG A 392 9.79 3.34 -29.72
C ARG A 392 10.85 4.10 -28.90
N VAL A 393 10.40 4.79 -27.86
CA VAL A 393 11.21 5.72 -27.06
C VAL A 393 11.79 5.02 -25.84
N GLY A 394 11.01 4.15 -25.19
CA GLY A 394 11.36 3.53 -23.92
C GLY A 394 10.78 4.27 -22.72
N LEU A 395 11.20 3.85 -21.52
CA LEU A 395 10.77 4.42 -20.24
C LEU A 395 11.97 4.83 -19.39
N ARG A 396 11.80 5.88 -18.58
CA ARG A 396 12.81 6.35 -17.64
C ARG A 396 12.80 5.57 -16.33
N ASN A 397 11.66 4.97 -15.99
CA ASN A 397 11.42 4.30 -14.71
C ASN A 397 10.86 2.90 -14.98
N SER A 398 11.34 1.87 -14.27
CA SER A 398 10.84 0.49 -14.45
C SER A 398 9.40 0.31 -13.97
N HIS A 399 8.99 1.10 -12.98
CA HIS A 399 7.65 1.16 -12.40
C HIS A 399 7.41 2.61 -12.00
N VAL A 400 6.15 3.05 -12.07
CA VAL A 400 5.76 4.45 -12.02
C VAL A 400 4.69 4.70 -10.96
N THR A 401 3.78 3.75 -10.74
CA THR A 401 2.53 3.97 -9.98
C THR A 401 2.31 2.96 -8.86
N THR A 402 1.84 3.45 -7.73
CA THR A 402 1.50 2.67 -6.53
C THR A 402 0.54 3.48 -5.68
N VAL A 403 -0.21 2.87 -4.76
CA VAL A 403 -0.91 3.66 -3.73
C VAL A 403 -0.40 3.28 -2.35
N ALA A 404 0.44 4.15 -1.81
CA ALA A 404 1.04 4.03 -0.48
C ALA A 404 0.14 4.62 0.61
N PRO A 405 0.29 4.19 1.87
CA PRO A 405 -0.39 4.86 2.97
C PRO A 405 0.20 6.26 3.14
N THR A 406 -0.68 7.26 3.17
CA THR A 406 -0.26 8.66 3.23
C THR A 406 -0.43 9.28 4.61
N GLY A 407 -0.44 8.48 5.69
CA GLY A 407 -0.85 8.91 7.03
C GLY A 407 -0.27 10.25 7.50
N SER A 408 1.03 10.50 7.33
CA SER A 408 1.61 11.81 7.71
C SER A 408 1.34 12.93 6.70
N ILE A 409 1.39 12.64 5.39
CA ILE A 409 1.29 13.69 4.37
C ILE A 409 -0.16 14.12 4.11
N SER A 410 -1.12 13.21 4.27
CA SER A 410 -2.54 13.54 4.19
C SER A 410 -2.98 14.35 5.41
N MET A 411 -2.41 14.10 6.60
CA MET A 411 -2.61 14.97 7.78
C MET A 411 -2.06 16.39 7.57
N ILE A 412 -0.99 16.58 6.79
CA ILE A 412 -0.48 17.92 6.47
C ILE A 412 -1.47 18.69 5.59
N PHE A 413 -2.16 17.99 4.70
CA PHE A 413 -3.17 18.57 3.80
C PHE A 413 -4.60 18.49 4.32
N ASP A 414 -4.80 17.84 5.46
CA ASP A 414 -6.09 17.62 6.11
C ASP A 414 -7.11 16.88 5.22
N VAL A 415 -6.62 15.83 4.54
CA VAL A 415 -7.41 14.97 3.64
C VAL A 415 -7.29 13.49 4.02
N SER A 416 -8.17 12.65 3.47
CA SER A 416 -8.14 11.19 3.62
C SER A 416 -6.84 10.57 3.13
N ALA A 417 -6.45 9.45 3.76
CA ALA A 417 -5.18 8.81 3.49
C ALA A 417 -5.25 7.81 2.33
N GLY A 418 -4.40 7.97 1.31
CA GLY A 418 -4.33 7.04 0.19
C GLY A 418 -5.68 6.92 -0.53
N LEU A 419 -6.18 5.69 -0.58
CA LEU A 419 -7.53 5.35 -1.03
C LEU A 419 -8.51 5.07 0.11
N GLU A 420 -8.17 5.36 1.36
CA GLU A 420 -9.03 5.05 2.49
C GLU A 420 -10.22 6.03 2.58
N PRO A 421 -11.42 5.55 2.93
CA PRO A 421 -12.49 6.42 3.41
C PRO A 421 -12.05 7.17 4.68
N GLN A 422 -12.72 8.27 5.02
CA GLN A 422 -12.50 8.92 6.30
C GLN A 422 -12.88 7.98 7.45
N PHE A 423 -12.05 7.89 8.49
CA PHE A 423 -12.39 7.09 9.67
C PHE A 423 -13.47 7.78 10.52
N ALA A 424 -13.43 9.11 10.58
CA ALA A 424 -14.38 9.96 11.30
C ALA A 424 -14.41 11.34 10.62
N LEU A 425 -15.61 11.90 10.42
CA LEU A 425 -15.78 13.25 9.86
C LEU A 425 -15.58 14.34 10.91
N VAL A 426 -15.83 14.03 12.18
CA VAL A 426 -15.58 14.91 13.31
C VAL A 426 -14.95 14.12 14.45
N TYR A 427 -13.84 14.61 14.99
CA TYR A 427 -13.23 14.05 16.20
C TYR A 427 -12.75 15.12 17.17
N GLU A 428 -12.86 14.81 18.47
CA GLU A 428 -12.49 15.71 19.56
C GLU A 428 -11.00 15.55 19.91
N LYS A 429 -10.29 16.69 20.04
CA LYS A 429 -8.94 16.73 20.61
C LYS A 429 -8.95 17.52 21.90
N HIS A 430 -8.44 16.90 22.96
CA HIS A 430 -8.21 17.57 24.24
C HIS A 430 -6.83 18.22 24.21
N VAL A 431 -6.79 19.55 24.39
CA VAL A 431 -5.55 20.30 24.58
C VAL A 431 -5.64 21.07 25.90
N THR A 432 -4.51 21.55 26.43
CA THR A 432 -4.43 22.24 27.72
C THR A 432 -5.39 23.44 27.85
N VAL A 433 -5.75 24.06 26.71
CA VAL A 433 -6.59 25.26 26.63
C VAL A 433 -8.09 24.94 26.43
N GLY A 434 -8.46 23.68 26.18
CA GLY A 434 -9.86 23.29 26.00
C GLY A 434 -10.07 22.09 25.06
N ARG A 435 -11.31 21.94 24.62
CA ARG A 435 -11.75 20.91 23.68
C ARG A 435 -11.97 21.53 22.30
N PHE A 436 -11.35 20.96 21.27
CA PHE A 436 -11.52 21.40 19.89
C PHE A 436 -12.00 20.23 19.03
N TYR A 437 -12.91 20.52 18.10
CA TYR A 437 -13.32 19.58 17.07
C TYR A 437 -12.47 19.77 15.83
N TYR A 438 -11.91 18.69 15.32
CA TYR A 438 -11.38 18.60 13.97
C TYR A 438 -12.51 18.09 13.08
N VAL A 439 -12.73 18.76 11.96
CA VAL A 439 -13.83 18.51 11.04
C VAL A 439 -13.24 18.29 9.65
N ASP A 440 -13.69 17.25 8.95
CA ASP A 440 -13.35 17.02 7.54
C ASP A 440 -13.61 18.30 6.72
N ILE A 441 -12.63 18.67 5.90
CA ILE A 441 -12.61 19.98 5.23
C ILE A 441 -13.77 20.20 4.26
N GLU A 442 -14.21 19.14 3.59
CA GLU A 442 -15.31 19.21 2.62
C GLU A 442 -16.66 19.16 3.34
N PHE A 443 -16.76 18.34 4.40
CA PHE A 443 -17.92 18.33 5.27
C PHE A 443 -18.15 19.70 5.93
N GLU A 444 -17.09 20.31 6.47
CA GLU A 444 -17.16 21.64 7.06
C GLU A 444 -17.65 22.69 6.05
N ARG A 445 -17.11 22.67 4.82
CA ARG A 445 -17.51 23.57 3.75
C ARG A 445 -19.00 23.45 3.45
N GLN A 446 -19.50 22.23 3.23
CA GLN A 446 -20.91 22.01 2.91
C GLN A 446 -21.84 22.35 4.09
N LEU A 447 -21.43 22.11 5.34
CA LEU A 447 -22.18 22.56 6.51
C LEU A 447 -22.31 24.08 6.55
N LYS A 448 -21.24 24.82 6.27
CA LYS A 448 -21.25 26.30 6.25
C LYS A 448 -22.12 26.84 5.11
N GLU A 449 -22.00 26.28 3.91
CA GLU A 449 -22.80 26.70 2.75
C GLU A 449 -24.30 26.47 2.92
N ARG A 450 -24.67 25.38 3.60
CA ARG A 450 -26.07 25.05 3.89
C ARG A 450 -26.61 25.69 5.17
N GLY A 451 -25.80 26.49 5.89
CA GLY A 451 -26.20 27.13 7.14
C GLY A 451 -26.41 26.15 8.31
N LEU A 452 -25.84 24.94 8.23
CA LEU A 452 -25.97 23.88 9.24
C LEU A 452 -24.81 23.87 10.26
N TYR A 453 -23.72 24.60 9.98
CA TYR A 453 -22.54 24.61 10.83
C TYR A 453 -22.84 25.16 12.23
N SER A 454 -22.78 24.29 13.25
CA SER A 454 -22.93 24.68 14.64
C SER A 454 -22.10 23.77 15.56
N MET A 455 -21.63 24.33 16.69
CA MET A 455 -20.88 23.55 17.68
C MET A 455 -21.71 22.40 18.29
N GLU A 456 -23.03 22.56 18.38
CA GLU A 456 -23.93 21.52 18.86
C GLU A 456 -24.00 20.35 17.88
N LEU A 457 -24.10 20.63 16.57
CA LEU A 457 -24.10 19.59 15.54
C LEU A 457 -22.74 18.86 15.49
N LEU A 458 -21.62 19.59 15.52
CA LEU A 458 -20.28 18.99 15.54
C LEU A 458 -20.10 18.06 16.75
N LYS A 459 -20.59 18.47 17.92
CA LYS A 459 -20.60 17.64 19.12
C LYS A 459 -21.41 16.36 18.90
N LYS A 460 -22.62 16.45 18.34
CA LYS A 460 -23.46 15.27 18.03
C LYS A 460 -22.76 14.30 17.08
N VAL A 461 -22.12 14.79 16.02
CA VAL A 461 -21.35 13.96 15.07
C VAL A 461 -20.16 13.30 15.78
N SER A 462 -19.40 14.05 16.58
CA SER A 462 -18.26 13.50 17.34
C SER A 462 -18.69 12.44 18.35
N GLU A 463 -19.78 12.65 19.07
CA GLU A 463 -20.35 11.69 20.03
C GLU A 463 -20.94 10.45 19.33
N ASN A 464 -21.34 10.59 18.05
CA ASN A 464 -21.75 9.50 17.16
C ASN A 464 -20.56 8.82 16.44
N GLY A 465 -19.37 8.87 17.03
CA GLY A 465 -18.18 8.23 16.47
C GLY A 465 -17.63 8.90 15.22
N GLY A 466 -17.98 10.17 15.00
CA GLY A 466 -17.62 10.93 13.80
C GLY A 466 -18.51 10.63 12.59
N SER A 467 -19.61 9.90 12.79
CA SER A 467 -20.58 9.55 11.74
C SER A 467 -21.75 10.53 11.69
N VAL A 468 -22.21 10.83 10.48
CA VAL A 468 -23.44 11.60 10.24
C VAL A 468 -24.69 10.73 10.15
N GLN A 469 -24.55 9.40 10.14
CA GLN A 469 -25.66 8.48 9.99
C GLN A 469 -26.59 8.55 11.21
N GLY A 470 -27.90 8.62 10.94
CA GLY A 470 -28.94 8.69 11.98
C GLY A 470 -29.06 10.04 12.71
N ILE A 471 -28.39 11.10 12.23
CA ILE A 471 -28.56 12.47 12.76
C ILE A 471 -29.58 13.21 11.89
N ASP A 472 -30.75 13.53 12.44
CA ASP A 472 -31.89 14.09 11.69
C ASP A 472 -31.66 15.52 11.20
N GLU A 473 -30.79 16.28 11.88
CA GLU A 473 -30.40 17.63 11.47
C GLU A 473 -29.55 17.65 10.19
N ILE A 474 -29.02 16.50 9.77
CA ILE A 474 -28.21 16.38 8.56
C ILE A 474 -29.10 15.82 7.43
N PRO A 475 -29.23 16.56 6.31
CA PRO A 475 -30.01 16.13 5.15
C PRO A 475 -29.60 14.75 4.62
N GLU A 476 -30.58 14.00 4.10
CA GLU A 476 -30.37 12.64 3.57
C GLU A 476 -29.29 12.60 2.47
N ASP A 477 -29.28 13.57 1.56
CA ASP A 477 -28.28 13.65 0.49
C ASP A 477 -26.84 13.83 1.01
N MET A 478 -26.67 14.50 2.17
CA MET A 478 -25.37 14.56 2.83
C MET A 478 -25.02 13.24 3.52
N ARG A 479 -25.99 12.62 4.21
CA ARG A 479 -25.77 11.32 4.86
C ARG A 479 -25.41 10.23 3.85
N ASP A 480 -25.94 10.29 2.64
CA ASP A 480 -25.60 9.35 1.57
C ASP A 480 -24.15 9.48 1.07
N VAL A 481 -23.62 10.70 1.05
CA VAL A 481 -22.29 10.99 0.50
C VAL A 481 -21.21 10.86 1.57
N PHE A 482 -21.42 11.44 2.74
CA PHE A 482 -20.45 11.51 3.83
C PHE A 482 -20.41 10.21 4.65
N VAL A 483 -20.00 9.12 3.99
CA VAL A 483 -19.83 7.82 4.62
C VAL A 483 -18.42 7.60 5.18
N THR A 484 -18.34 6.97 6.35
CA THR A 484 -17.05 6.67 7.01
C THR A 484 -16.61 5.22 6.79
N ALA A 485 -15.33 4.92 7.07
CA ALA A 485 -14.72 3.60 6.87
C ALA A 485 -15.42 2.47 7.66
N ARG A 486 -16.18 2.77 8.70
CA ARG A 486 -16.89 1.77 9.51
C ARG A 486 -18.33 1.53 9.04
N GLU A 487 -18.82 2.38 8.14
CA GLU A 487 -20.15 2.27 7.52
C GLU A 487 -20.09 1.50 6.20
N ILE A 488 -18.90 1.34 5.63
CA ILE A 488 -18.67 0.65 4.36
C ILE A 488 -18.43 -0.82 4.63
N ALA A 489 -19.11 -1.68 3.88
CA ALA A 489 -18.96 -3.12 4.02
C ALA A 489 -17.56 -3.60 3.59
N TRP A 490 -17.05 -4.67 4.20
CA TRP A 490 -15.70 -5.15 3.94
C TRP A 490 -15.47 -5.55 2.47
N TRP A 491 -16.50 -6.03 1.79
CA TRP A 491 -16.43 -6.36 0.36
C TRP A 491 -16.30 -5.10 -0.51
N ASP A 492 -16.92 -3.99 -0.12
CA ASP A 492 -16.82 -2.71 -0.81
C ASP A 492 -15.44 -2.06 -0.59
N HIS A 493 -14.84 -2.25 0.59
CA HIS A 493 -13.42 -1.96 0.80
C HIS A 493 -12.54 -2.75 -0.19
N LEU A 494 -12.78 -4.05 -0.33
CA LEU A 494 -12.00 -4.89 -1.24
C LEU A 494 -12.20 -4.50 -2.70
N ARG A 495 -13.43 -4.15 -3.09
CA ARG A 495 -13.70 -3.63 -4.44
C ARG A 495 -12.98 -2.32 -4.70
N ALA A 496 -12.98 -1.37 -3.78
CA ALA A 496 -12.21 -0.13 -3.96
C ALA A 496 -10.72 -0.41 -4.21
N GLN A 497 -10.13 -1.39 -3.52
CA GLN A 497 -8.76 -1.83 -3.82
C GLN A 497 -8.64 -2.36 -5.25
N TYR A 498 -9.56 -3.24 -5.67
CA TYR A 498 -9.56 -3.83 -7.01
C TYR A 498 -9.66 -2.77 -8.12
N GLU A 499 -10.59 -1.81 -7.98
CA GLU A 499 -10.84 -0.76 -8.99
C GLU A 499 -9.63 0.15 -9.21
N ILE A 500 -8.86 0.41 -8.15
CA ILE A 500 -7.63 1.20 -8.23
C ILE A 500 -6.46 0.32 -8.71
N GLN A 501 -6.30 -0.89 -8.14
CA GLN A 501 -5.11 -1.69 -8.36
C GLN A 501 -5.01 -2.23 -9.78
N LYS A 502 -6.13 -2.39 -10.49
CA LYS A 502 -6.08 -2.75 -11.92
C LYS A 502 -5.31 -1.70 -12.75
N TRP A 503 -5.25 -0.46 -12.29
CA TRP A 503 -4.56 0.63 -12.98
C TRP A 503 -3.18 0.96 -12.42
N VAL A 504 -2.70 0.33 -11.36
CA VAL A 504 -1.32 0.55 -10.84
C VAL A 504 -0.38 -0.55 -11.28
N ASP A 505 0.89 -0.22 -11.48
CA ASP A 505 1.91 -1.21 -11.84
C ASP A 505 2.49 -1.99 -10.66
N SER A 506 2.62 -1.32 -9.51
CA SER A 506 3.13 -1.92 -8.28
C SER A 506 1.96 -2.52 -7.50
N SER A 507 1.68 -2.12 -6.27
CA SER A 507 0.52 -2.58 -5.51
C SER A 507 -0.16 -1.41 -4.78
N VAL A 508 -1.18 -1.73 -4.01
CA VAL A 508 -1.98 -0.79 -3.21
C VAL A 508 -1.93 -1.22 -1.74
N SER A 509 -1.67 -0.27 -0.85
CA SER A 509 -1.86 -0.43 0.59
C SER A 509 -3.28 -0.03 0.94
N LYS A 510 -4.17 -0.99 1.09
CA LYS A 510 -5.52 -0.78 1.63
C LYS A 510 -5.78 -1.66 2.84
N THR A 511 -6.41 -1.09 3.85
CA THR A 511 -6.96 -1.81 4.98
C THR A 511 -8.41 -2.18 4.69
N ILE A 512 -8.71 -3.47 4.74
CA ILE A 512 -10.10 -3.95 4.74
C ILE A 512 -10.59 -3.85 6.19
N ASN A 513 -11.26 -2.74 6.50
CA ASN A 513 -11.81 -2.50 7.82
C ASN A 513 -13.05 -3.36 8.03
N MET A 514 -13.13 -4.01 9.19
CA MET A 514 -14.25 -4.84 9.59
C MET A 514 -14.75 -4.42 10.97
N PRO A 515 -16.07 -4.45 11.22
CA PRO A 515 -16.62 -4.14 12.52
C PRO A 515 -16.29 -5.24 13.53
N ALA A 516 -16.44 -4.96 14.83
CA ALA A 516 -16.00 -5.88 15.90
C ALA A 516 -16.68 -7.26 15.84
N GLU A 517 -17.93 -7.27 15.40
CA GLU A 517 -18.77 -8.45 15.23
C GLU A 517 -18.45 -9.31 14.00
N ALA A 518 -17.56 -8.84 13.10
CA ALA A 518 -17.11 -9.65 11.98
C ALA A 518 -16.50 -10.97 12.48
N THR A 519 -16.77 -12.05 11.77
CA THR A 519 -16.39 -13.41 12.14
C THR A 519 -15.08 -13.83 11.47
N VAL A 520 -14.49 -14.94 11.93
CA VAL A 520 -13.35 -15.56 11.24
C VAL A 520 -13.72 -15.95 9.81
N GLU A 521 -14.96 -16.34 9.58
CA GLU A 521 -15.49 -16.68 8.25
C GLU A 521 -15.55 -15.46 7.33
N ASP A 522 -15.85 -14.26 7.84
CA ASP A 522 -15.79 -13.02 7.05
C ASP A 522 -14.35 -12.73 6.59
N VAL A 523 -13.35 -12.91 7.47
CA VAL A 523 -11.93 -12.76 7.14
C VAL A 523 -11.50 -13.78 6.08
N LEU A 524 -11.91 -15.04 6.25
CA LEU A 524 -11.64 -16.11 5.28
C LEU A 524 -12.23 -15.77 3.90
N ASN A 525 -13.49 -15.33 3.87
CA ASN A 525 -14.16 -14.96 2.62
C ASN A 525 -13.49 -13.74 1.96
N ALA A 526 -13.00 -12.77 2.74
CA ALA A 526 -12.22 -11.66 2.20
C ALA A 526 -10.93 -12.12 1.52
N TYR A 527 -10.21 -13.07 2.11
CA TYR A 527 -9.00 -13.65 1.50
C TYR A 527 -9.28 -14.42 0.22
N VAL A 528 -10.32 -15.25 0.20
CA VAL A 528 -10.71 -16.01 -1.00
C VAL A 528 -11.18 -15.06 -2.11
N ALA A 529 -11.99 -14.05 -1.77
CA ALA A 529 -12.42 -13.05 -2.74
C ALA A 529 -11.24 -12.25 -3.30
N ALA A 530 -10.27 -11.89 -2.46
CA ALA A 530 -9.08 -11.15 -2.87
C ALA A 530 -8.22 -11.93 -3.87
N GLU A 531 -8.03 -13.23 -3.65
CA GLU A 531 -7.35 -14.08 -4.63
C GLU A 531 -8.11 -14.09 -5.96
N LYS A 532 -9.42 -14.32 -5.90
CA LYS A 532 -10.25 -14.53 -7.08
C LYS A 532 -10.30 -13.32 -8.00
N ILE A 533 -10.39 -12.12 -7.43
CA ILE A 533 -10.41 -10.87 -8.20
C ILE A 533 -9.02 -10.42 -8.66
N GLY A 534 -7.97 -11.14 -8.28
CA GLY A 534 -6.62 -10.89 -8.78
C GLY A 534 -5.90 -9.74 -8.10
N VAL A 535 -6.22 -9.41 -6.83
CA VAL A 535 -5.39 -8.42 -6.13
C VAL A 535 -4.02 -8.99 -5.74
N LYS A 536 -3.00 -8.14 -5.59
CA LYS A 536 -1.61 -8.57 -5.31
C LYS A 536 -1.38 -8.92 -3.83
N GLY A 537 -2.18 -8.36 -2.93
CA GLY A 537 -2.17 -8.69 -1.50
C GLY A 537 -3.39 -8.11 -0.80
N ILE A 538 -3.60 -8.51 0.45
CA ILE A 538 -4.73 -8.07 1.28
C ILE A 538 -4.33 -8.02 2.76
N THR A 539 -4.77 -6.96 3.44
CA THR A 539 -4.68 -6.80 4.88
C THR A 539 -6.07 -6.53 5.43
N VAL A 540 -6.45 -7.27 6.47
CA VAL A 540 -7.72 -7.11 7.17
C VAL A 540 -7.45 -6.52 8.55
N PHE A 541 -8.27 -5.55 8.95
CA PHE A 541 -8.27 -5.03 10.31
C PHE A 541 -9.69 -5.06 10.84
N ARG A 542 -9.92 -5.88 11.86
CA ARG A 542 -11.18 -5.92 12.58
C ARG A 542 -11.07 -5.06 13.83
N ASP A 543 -12.09 -4.25 14.09
CA ASP A 543 -12.24 -3.57 15.37
C ASP A 543 -12.10 -4.60 16.50
N THR A 544 -11.32 -4.32 17.55
CA THR A 544 -10.87 -5.24 18.63
C THR A 544 -9.72 -6.20 18.36
N SER A 545 -9.17 -6.29 17.14
CA SER A 545 -7.96 -7.12 16.89
C SER A 545 -6.69 -6.62 17.60
N LYS A 546 -6.69 -5.39 18.13
CA LYS A 546 -5.60 -4.82 18.94
C LYS A 546 -6.17 -4.19 20.21
N GLY A 547 -5.54 -4.47 21.36
CA GLY A 547 -6.00 -4.00 22.68
C GLY A 547 -5.88 -2.48 22.91
N VAL A 548 -5.07 -1.78 22.10
CA VAL A 548 -4.95 -0.31 22.11
C VAL A 548 -5.18 0.19 20.68
N GLN A 549 -6.27 0.93 20.47
CA GLN A 549 -6.57 1.57 19.18
C GLN A 549 -5.97 2.97 19.15
N VAL A 550 -5.39 3.37 18.02
CA VAL A 550 -4.83 4.72 17.83
C VAL A 550 -5.93 5.76 17.63
N LEU A 551 -7.09 5.34 17.10
CA LEU A 551 -8.28 6.16 16.91
C LEU A 551 -9.44 5.53 17.70
N HIS A 552 -10.03 6.29 18.62
CA HIS A 552 -11.21 5.88 19.38
C HIS A 552 -12.45 6.56 18.80
N ALA A 553 -13.39 5.75 18.31
CA ALA A 553 -14.73 6.21 17.95
C ALA A 553 -15.76 5.18 18.47
N PRO A 554 -16.83 5.59 19.18
CA PRO A 554 -17.90 4.68 19.59
C PRO A 554 -18.50 3.90 18.40
N SER A 555 -19.05 2.71 18.65
CA SER A 555 -19.61 1.82 17.63
C SER A 555 -20.70 2.51 16.80
N VAL A 556 -20.64 2.35 15.47
CA VAL A 556 -21.67 2.88 14.56
C VAL A 556 -22.99 2.13 14.81
N LYS A 557 -24.08 2.88 15.00
CA LYS A 557 -25.40 2.32 15.38
C LYS A 557 -26.28 1.90 14.19
N VAL A 558 -25.92 2.31 12.97
CA VAL A 558 -26.74 2.12 11.76
C VAL A 558 -25.88 1.55 10.63
N ARG A 559 -26.25 0.37 10.11
CA ARG A 559 -25.64 -0.20 8.90
C ARG A 559 -26.40 0.28 7.66
N ARG A 560 -25.67 0.78 6.66
CA ARG A 560 -26.22 1.26 5.39
C ARG A 560 -26.35 0.09 4.41
N GLN A 561 -27.49 -0.05 3.74
CA GLN A 561 -27.64 -0.95 2.60
C GLN A 561 -27.41 -0.17 1.30
N VAL A 562 -26.27 -0.41 0.65
CA VAL A 562 -25.96 0.19 -0.64
C VAL A 562 -26.18 -0.84 -1.75
N ARG A 563 -27.00 -0.47 -2.74
CA ARG A 563 -27.18 -1.30 -3.94
C ARG A 563 -26.04 -1.03 -4.91
N ASN A 564 -25.07 -1.94 -4.94
CA ASN A 564 -23.99 -1.98 -5.91
C ASN A 564 -23.81 -3.42 -6.45
N ARG A 565 -22.94 -3.58 -7.45
CA ARG A 565 -22.60 -4.86 -8.08
C ARG A 565 -21.39 -5.54 -7.43
N THR A 566 -21.00 -5.14 -6.23
CA THR A 566 -19.74 -5.63 -5.62
C THR A 566 -19.76 -7.14 -5.45
N LEU A 567 -20.87 -7.69 -4.97
CA LEU A 567 -21.00 -9.14 -4.77
C LEU A 567 -20.87 -9.92 -6.08
N GLU A 568 -21.37 -9.38 -7.19
CA GLU A 568 -21.21 -9.96 -8.52
C GLU A 568 -19.76 -9.91 -8.98
N VAL A 569 -19.08 -8.76 -8.80
CA VAL A 569 -17.67 -8.56 -9.16
C VAL A 569 -16.74 -9.47 -8.35
N LEU A 570 -16.98 -9.59 -7.04
CA LEU A 570 -16.22 -10.50 -6.18
C LEU A 570 -16.62 -11.97 -6.36
N GLY A 571 -17.74 -12.21 -7.06
CA GLY A 571 -18.36 -13.52 -7.22
C GLY A 571 -18.66 -14.20 -5.89
N LEU A 572 -19.17 -13.42 -4.93
CA LEU A 572 -19.70 -13.87 -3.64
C LEU A 572 -21.19 -14.21 -3.81
N GLY A 573 -21.62 -15.35 -3.26
CA GLY A 573 -23.01 -15.79 -3.34
C GLY A 573 -23.93 -14.99 -2.42
N LYS A 574 -25.20 -14.79 -2.81
CA LYS A 574 -26.21 -14.12 -1.95
C LYS A 574 -26.34 -14.78 -0.57
N GLU A 575 -26.15 -16.09 -0.45
CA GLU A 575 -26.19 -16.82 0.82
C GLU A 575 -25.04 -16.46 1.78
N GLN A 576 -23.84 -16.19 1.25
CA GLN A 576 -22.68 -15.76 2.05
C GLN A 576 -22.90 -14.36 2.65
N VAL A 577 -23.69 -13.53 1.97
CA VAL A 577 -24.00 -12.15 2.37
C VAL A 577 -25.23 -12.09 3.29
N LEU A 578 -26.28 -12.86 3.00
CA LEU A 578 -27.47 -12.94 3.85
C LEU A 578 -27.14 -13.41 5.27
N ALA A 579 -26.13 -14.29 5.42
CA ALA A 579 -25.63 -14.70 6.73
C ALA A 579 -24.93 -13.56 7.50
N HIS A 580 -24.44 -12.52 6.81
CA HIS A 580 -23.81 -11.33 7.39
C HIS A 580 -24.84 -10.22 7.64
N GLU A 581 -25.80 -10.01 6.74
CA GLU A 581 -26.86 -8.98 6.89
C GLU A 581 -27.93 -9.34 7.93
N GLN A 582 -28.17 -10.62 8.19
CA GLN A 582 -29.13 -11.08 9.21
C GLN A 582 -28.54 -11.09 10.64
N ARG A 583 -27.22 -10.84 10.80
CA ARG A 583 -26.50 -10.78 12.08
C ARG A 583 -26.12 -9.35 12.42
#